data_AF-G7V8A3-F1
#
_entry.id   AF-G7V8A3-F1
#
_cell.length_a   1.000
_cell.length_b   1.000
_cell.length_c   1.000
_cell.angle_alpha   90.00
_cell.angle_beta   90.00
_cell.angle_gamma   90.00
#
_symmetry.space_group_name_H-M   'P 1'
#
loop_
_entity.id
_entity.type
_entity.pdbx_description
1 polymer ?
#
loop_
_entity_poly.entity_id
_entity_poly.type
_entity_poly.pdbx_seq_one_letter_code
_entity_poly.pdbx_strand_id
1 'polypeptide(L)'
;MAVRFINEHERRFFTEEALSLAYSMFAEKLFPDHIVEAVMTEAVRWGCDGYTVDEALLSSILWAICEKPSRGMDVQGVLGHNSNKIRLS
;
A
#
# COMPACT_ATOMS: atom_id res chain seq x y z
N MET A 1 -16.62 -4.55 -16.25
CA MET A 1 -16.32 -5.67 -15.34
C MET A 1 -16.76 -5.23 -13.95
N ALA A 2 -17.70 -5.94 -13.33
CA ALA A 2 -18.21 -5.60 -11.99
C ALA A 2 -17.25 -6.18 -10.95
N VAL A 3 -16.47 -5.31 -10.32
CA VAL A 3 -15.48 -5.77 -9.35
C VAL A 3 -16.21 -6.16 -8.06
N ARG A 4 -16.04 -7.43 -7.67
CA ARG A 4 -16.52 -7.99 -6.41
C ARG A 4 -15.48 -7.65 -5.34
N PHE A 5 -15.49 -6.42 -4.84
CA PHE A 5 -14.35 -5.93 -4.06
C PHE A 5 -14.22 -6.50 -2.64
N ILE A 6 -15.29 -7.07 -2.06
CA ILE A 6 -15.26 -7.77 -0.77
C ILE A 6 -16.29 -8.90 -0.86
N ASN A 7 -15.88 -10.18 -0.83
CA ASN A 7 -16.84 -11.26 -0.61
C ASN A 7 -17.44 -11.11 0.78
N GLU A 8 -18.72 -11.48 0.94
CA GLU A 8 -19.41 -11.41 2.24
C GLU A 8 -18.63 -12.11 3.37
N HIS A 9 -17.91 -13.20 3.04
CA HIS A 9 -17.02 -13.92 3.95
C HIS A 9 -15.78 -13.14 4.39
N GLU A 10 -15.31 -12.18 3.59
CA GLU A 10 -14.14 -11.36 3.89
C GLU A 10 -14.53 -10.18 4.77
N ARG A 11 -15.77 -9.72 4.67
CA ARG A 11 -16.32 -8.60 5.45
C ARG A 11 -16.24 -8.82 6.97
N ARG A 12 -16.26 -10.08 7.42
CA ARG A 12 -16.11 -10.44 8.85
C ARG A 12 -14.77 -10.05 9.46
N PHE A 13 -13.76 -9.84 8.63
CA PHE A 13 -12.42 -9.47 9.08
C PHE A 13 -12.28 -7.96 9.32
N PHE A 14 -13.21 -7.15 8.82
CA PHE A 14 -13.12 -5.70 8.84
C PHE A 14 -14.07 -5.10 9.87
N THR A 15 -13.65 -4.00 10.51
CA THR A 15 -14.55 -3.14 11.27
C THR A 15 -15.42 -2.30 10.33
N GLU A 16 -16.52 -1.76 10.84
CA GLU A 16 -17.39 -0.85 10.07
C GLU A 16 -16.63 0.39 9.57
N GLU A 17 -15.71 0.91 10.39
CA GLU A 17 -14.85 2.04 10.04
C GLU A 17 -13.89 1.70 8.91
N ALA A 18 -13.23 0.53 8.96
CA ALA A 18 -12.35 0.07 7.90
C ALA A 18 -13.10 -0.14 6.58
N LEU A 19 -14.33 -0.69 6.65
CA LEU A 19 -15.19 -0.82 5.48
C LEU A 19 -15.57 0.54 4.91
N SER A 20 -15.92 1.50 5.78
CA SER A 20 -16.22 2.88 5.38
C SER A 20 -15.03 3.51 4.65
N LEU A 21 -13.81 3.37 5.19
CA LEU A 21 -12.59 3.86 4.54
C LEU A 21 -12.38 3.21 3.17
N ALA A 22 -12.49 1.88 3.09
CA ALA A 22 -12.37 1.15 1.83
C ALA A 22 -13.39 1.68 0.79
N TYR A 23 -14.66 1.82 1.18
CA TYR A 23 -15.71 2.35 0.30
C TYR A 23 -15.42 3.78 -0.18
N SER A 24 -14.95 4.67 0.70
CA SER A 24 -14.55 6.03 0.30
C SER A 24 -13.40 6.01 -0.71
N MET A 25 -12.38 5.19 -0.48
CA MET A 25 -11.26 5.03 -1.43
C MET A 25 -11.75 4.61 -2.83
N PHE A 26 -12.74 3.71 -2.90
CA PHE A 26 -13.37 3.29 -4.15
C PHE A 26 -14.23 4.38 -4.79
N ALA A 27 -15.12 4.99 -4.00
CA ALA A 27 -16.11 5.95 -4.49
C ALA A 27 -15.43 7.22 -5.02
N GLU A 28 -14.41 7.70 -4.30
CA GLU A 28 -13.70 8.93 -4.63
C GLU A 28 -12.55 8.71 -5.63
N LYS A 29 -12.28 7.45 -6.04
CA LYS A 29 -11.17 7.08 -6.94
C LYS A 29 -9.84 7.70 -6.51
N LEU A 30 -9.57 7.71 -5.20
CA LEU A 30 -8.38 8.32 -4.62
C LEU A 30 -7.09 7.59 -5.06
N PHE A 31 -7.22 6.31 -5.41
CA PHE A 31 -6.12 5.43 -5.80
C PHE A 31 -6.46 4.65 -7.07
N PRO A 32 -5.45 4.29 -7.88
CA PRO A 32 -5.67 3.43 -9.03
C PRO A 32 -6.07 2.01 -8.61
N ASP A 33 -6.87 1.32 -9.41
CA ASP A 33 -7.47 0.01 -9.07
C ASP A 33 -6.46 -1.02 -8.57
N HIS A 34 -5.25 -1.06 -9.15
CA HIS A 34 -4.21 -2.01 -8.74
C HIS A 34 -3.67 -1.77 -7.32
N ILE A 35 -3.66 -0.52 -6.84
CA ILE A 35 -3.28 -0.21 -5.46
C ILE A 35 -4.39 -0.68 -4.53
N VAL A 36 -5.65 -0.42 -4.89
CA VAL A 36 -6.78 -0.80 -4.05
C VAL A 36 -6.92 -2.32 -3.97
N GLU A 37 -6.75 -3.05 -5.08
CA GLU A 37 -6.68 -4.52 -5.07
C GLU A 37 -5.55 -5.05 -4.18
N ALA A 38 -4.36 -4.44 -4.24
CA ALA A 38 -3.23 -4.85 -3.39
C ALA A 38 -3.53 -4.61 -1.91
N VAL A 39 -4.13 -3.47 -1.56
CA VAL A 39 -4.51 -3.12 -0.19
C VAL A 39 -5.53 -4.10 0.35
N MET A 40 -6.59 -4.38 -0.42
CA MET A 40 -7.64 -5.30 0.01
C MET A 40 -7.12 -6.75 0.13
N THR A 41 -6.25 -7.18 -0.79
CA THR A 41 -5.62 -8.50 -0.72
C THR A 41 -4.79 -8.66 0.56
N GLU A 42 -3.99 -7.64 0.88
CA GLU A 42 -3.16 -7.64 2.07
C GLU A 42 -4.02 -7.59 3.35
N ALA A 43 -5.06 -6.76 3.38
CA ALA A 43 -6.00 -6.67 4.49
C ALA A 43 -6.72 -8.00 4.77
N VAL A 44 -7.20 -8.70 3.72
CA VAL A 44 -7.80 -10.03 3.87
C VAL A 44 -6.78 -11.05 4.40
N ARG A 45 -5.50 -10.95 4.00
CA ARG A 45 -4.45 -11.83 4.51
C ARG A 45 -4.25 -11.66 6.02
N TRP A 46 -4.23 -10.42 6.52
CA TRP A 46 -4.20 -10.15 7.97
C TRP A 46 -5.45 -10.69 8.68
N GLY A 47 -6.62 -10.52 8.07
CA GLY A 47 -7.88 -11.11 8.53
C GLY A 47 -7.81 -12.63 8.69
N CYS A 48 -7.27 -13.33 7.69
CA CYS A 48 -7.07 -14.77 7.70
C CYS A 48 -6.06 -15.23 8.76
N ASP A 49 -5.08 -14.40 9.12
CA ASP A 49 -4.11 -14.68 10.19
C ASP A 49 -4.69 -14.44 11.59
N GLY A 50 -5.94 -13.98 11.67
CA GLY A 50 -6.70 -13.79 12.92
C GLY A 50 -6.71 -12.36 13.43
N TYR A 51 -6.19 -11.40 12.66
CA TYR A 51 -6.26 -9.98 13.02
C TYR A 51 -7.58 -9.36 12.62
N THR A 52 -8.09 -8.44 13.43
CA THR A 52 -9.18 -7.56 13.04
C THR A 52 -8.62 -6.40 12.22
N VAL A 53 -9.15 -6.20 11.02
CA VAL A 53 -8.79 -5.08 10.15
C VAL A 53 -9.61 -3.86 10.54
N ASP A 54 -9.03 -3.02 11.38
CA ASP A 54 -9.55 -1.69 11.69
C ASP A 54 -9.01 -0.63 10.72
N GLU A 55 -9.52 0.60 10.84
CA GLU A 55 -9.15 1.73 9.98
C GLU A 55 -7.63 2.01 10.01
N ALA A 56 -6.99 1.91 11.18
CA ALA A 56 -5.57 2.19 11.33
C ALA A 56 -4.72 1.11 10.67
N LEU A 57 -5.12 -0.17 10.78
CA LEU A 57 -4.44 -1.26 10.07
C LEU A 57 -4.60 -1.11 8.55
N LEU A 58 -5.80 -0.80 8.08
CA LEU A 58 -6.06 -0.60 6.65
C LEU A 58 -5.26 0.59 6.09
N SER A 59 -5.21 1.70 6.83
CA SER A 59 -4.39 2.87 6.49
C SER A 59 -2.89 2.56 6.50
N SER A 60 -2.42 1.75 7.45
CA SER A 60 -1.02 1.29 7.52
C SER A 60 -0.66 0.41 6.32
N ILE A 61 -1.56 -0.48 5.90
CA ILE A 61 -1.40 -1.32 4.71
C ILE A 61 -1.34 -0.45 3.44
N LEU A 62 -2.26 0.50 3.32
CA LEU A 62 -2.28 1.48 2.23
C LEU A 62 -0.96 2.25 2.14
N TRP A 63 -0.51 2.79 3.28
CA TRP A 63 0.74 3.51 3.37
C TRP A 63 1.92 2.62 2.96
N ALA A 64 2.01 1.39 3.47
CA ALA A 64 3.08 0.46 3.11
C ALA A 64 3.09 0.06 1.62
N ILE A 65 1.93 0.03 0.96
CA ILE A 65 1.82 -0.26 -0.47
C ILE A 65 2.15 0.97 -1.31
N CYS A 66 1.69 2.15 -0.91
CA CYS A 66 2.03 3.42 -1.56
C CYS A 66 3.50 3.81 -1.38
N GLU A 67 4.09 3.53 -0.21
CA GLU A 67 5.48 3.83 0.09
C GLU A 67 6.47 2.88 -0.54
N LYS A 68 6.06 1.67 -0.96
CA LYS A 68 6.95 0.78 -1.72
C LYS A 68 7.32 1.49 -3.02
N PRO A 69 8.51 2.11 -3.13
CA PRO A 69 8.99 2.52 -4.43
C PRO A 69 9.21 1.20 -5.16
N SER A 70 8.85 1.16 -6.42
CA SER A 70 9.11 0.04 -7.32
C SER A 70 10.41 -0.67 -6.92
N ARG A 71 10.34 -1.87 -6.31
CA ARG A 71 11.49 -2.77 -6.17
C ARG A 71 11.84 -3.16 -7.61
N GLY A 72 12.63 -2.31 -8.26
CA GLY A 72 12.79 -2.27 -9.70
C GLY A 72 13.31 -0.95 -10.29
N MET A 73 13.63 0.07 -9.50
CA MET A 73 14.55 1.13 -9.95
C MET A 73 15.73 1.22 -8.99
N ASP A 74 16.82 0.61 -9.46
CA ASP A 74 18.19 0.86 -9.08
C ASP A 74 18.44 2.38 -8.98
N VAL A 75 18.41 2.92 -7.76
CA VAL A 75 19.14 4.16 -7.43
C VAL A 75 20.41 3.75 -6.72
N GLN A 76 21.23 2.98 -7.43
CA GLN A 76 22.60 2.75 -7.06
C GLN A 76 23.36 4.06 -7.31
N GLY A 77 23.65 4.79 -6.23
CA GLY A 77 24.81 5.66 -6.17
C GLY A 77 24.65 7.12 -6.59
N VAL A 78 23.78 7.89 -5.91
CA VAL A 78 24.04 9.33 -5.71
C VAL A 78 24.52 9.51 -4.27
N LEU A 79 25.80 9.23 -4.02
CA LEU A 79 26.60 9.79 -2.93
C LEU A 79 28.01 9.19 -2.97
N GLY A 80 28.99 9.97 -3.45
CA GLY A 80 30.40 9.71 -3.15
C GLY A 80 31.38 9.74 -4.31
N HIS A 81 31.50 10.85 -5.05
CA HIS A 81 32.76 11.18 -5.71
C HIS A 81 32.99 12.70 -5.75
N ASN A 82 33.21 13.29 -4.57
CA ASN A 82 34.00 14.51 -4.49
C ASN A 82 35.46 14.09 -4.24
N SER A 83 36.22 13.99 -5.32
CA SER A 83 37.68 13.97 -5.26
C SER A 83 38.18 15.05 -6.20
N ASN A 84 38.12 16.27 -5.68
CA ASN A 84 38.84 17.43 -6.16
C ASN A 84 40.34 17.11 -6.28
N LYS A 85 40.78 16.63 -7.45
CA LYS A 85 42.21 16.56 -7.79
C LYS A 85 42.66 17.94 -8.27
N ILE A 86 43.01 18.78 -7.30
CA ILE A 86 43.93 19.90 -7.50
C ILE A 86 45.25 19.33 -8.05
N ARG A 87 45.54 19.64 -9.32
CA ARG A 87 46.79 19.30 -9.99
C ARG A 87 47.66 20.55 -10.05
N LEU A 88 48.64 20.64 -9.15
CA LEU A 88 49.67 21.68 -9.15
C LEU A 88 51.01 21.01 -8.82
N SER A 89 51.77 20.69 -9.86
CA SER A 89 53.24 20.56 -9.91
C SER A 89 53.64 20.25 -11.36
#